data_AF-A0A7Z9WU91-F1
#
_entry.id   AF-A0A7Z9WU91-F1
#
_cell.length_a   1.000
_cell.length_b   1.000
_cell.length_c   1.000
_cell.angle_alpha   90.00
_cell.angle_beta   90.00
_cell.angle_gamma   90.00
#
_symmetry.space_group_name_H-M   'P 1'
#
loop_
_entity.id
_entity.type
_entity.pdbx_description
1 polymer ?
#
loop_
_entity_poly.entity_id
_entity_poly.type
_entity_poly.pdbx_seq_one_letter_code
_entity_poly.pdbx_strand_id
1 'polypeptide(L)'
;MKLEVFDDKSSFGSLKQSIENFMKIYDRTKKFIERTGYYVLDRKFIEESFNLDDDEILEELQRRTEILKSSISIEKERRNLGREYYIYDINSFKKKDEFLKHIESDIKLFEEILKEIDKLKLVENDPKTKELIKLINQTLSEGKQPKRKIIIFSEFRDTVRYLRPILESHFRVLTVEGHLSSSKIEQIKKNFDASYRHQEDEYDVLLTTDKISEGFNLARAGMIVNYDIPWNPVRVIQRVGRINRIGQKIFDRLYVVNFFPTEKGESLTKQREIAENKLFLIHNSIGEDAKIFSPDEEPSPSELYQRLTKNPDETEEESFFTKTIKEFQEIKEKDPHIISKINKLPYRVKVSKKGKEDELILLIKKGKNLFINYRKYSNDNSMTVSYEEIYEKIKADKEEKPLKKSENFWKIYEELKDYKNNELYRTTANDPEVKARNMLKSLLQKTEIQDNEELQIFVKNLIKDIEDYGTIPTYTLKEISELNPNKIDECIDYLNKLMEEFGRANFLEKYTDKIKKQEKEILIAIENVKTGDGNEN
;
A
#
# COMPACT_ATOMS: atom_id res chain seq x y z
N MET A 1 -19.49 5.36 -2.39
CA MET A 1 -18.26 5.72 -1.65
C MET A 1 -17.40 6.53 -2.61
N LYS A 2 -16.91 7.72 -2.21
CA LYS A 2 -16.03 8.53 -3.07
C LYS A 2 -14.66 8.53 -2.42
N LEU A 3 -13.67 7.94 -3.09
CA LEU A 3 -12.28 8.00 -2.65
C LEU A 3 -11.68 9.30 -3.19
N GLU A 4 -11.14 10.16 -2.33
CA GLU A 4 -10.38 11.33 -2.75
C GLU A 4 -8.90 11.08 -2.44
N VAL A 5 -8.06 11.19 -3.46
CA VAL A 5 -6.61 10.99 -3.39
C VAL A 5 -5.95 12.36 -3.35
N PHE A 6 -5.19 12.64 -2.28
CA PHE A 6 -4.38 13.85 -2.18
C PHE A 6 -2.89 13.46 -2.18
N ASP A 7 -2.16 13.99 -3.15
CA ASP A 7 -0.70 13.87 -3.23
C ASP A 7 -0.07 14.91 -2.33
N ASP A 8 0.50 14.51 -1.18
CA ASP A 8 1.18 15.49 -0.34
C ASP A 8 2.26 14.90 0.59
N LYS A 9 3.30 15.72 0.80
CA LYS A 9 4.64 15.38 1.34
C LYS A 9 4.61 14.48 2.58
N SER A 10 5.62 13.61 2.74
CA SER A 10 5.79 12.88 4.01
C SER A 10 5.79 13.87 5.20
N SER A 11 5.13 13.51 6.31
CA SER A 11 5.05 14.37 7.50
C SER A 11 6.45 14.71 8.00
N PHE A 12 6.84 15.98 7.87
CA PHE A 12 8.15 16.45 8.34
C PHE A 12 8.27 16.34 9.86
N GLY A 13 7.15 16.44 10.60
CA GLY A 13 7.12 16.21 12.03
C GLY A 13 7.49 14.77 12.40
N SER A 14 6.93 13.79 11.70
CA SER A 14 7.23 12.37 11.91
C SER A 14 8.68 12.03 11.53
N LEU A 15 9.20 12.65 10.47
CA LEU A 15 10.61 12.53 10.08
C LEU A 15 11.54 13.07 11.17
N LYS A 16 11.29 14.30 11.64
CA LYS A 16 12.07 14.92 12.72
C LYS A 16 12.10 14.02 13.96
N GLN A 17 10.93 13.53 14.39
CA GLN A 17 10.84 12.67 15.57
C GLN A 17 11.63 11.35 15.41
N SER A 18 11.64 10.78 14.21
CA SER A 18 12.42 9.57 13.90
C SER A 18 13.92 9.82 14.01
N ILE A 19 14.40 10.94 13.47
CA ILE A 19 15.82 11.32 13.53
C ILE A 19 16.24 11.62 14.97
N GLU A 20 15.42 12.33 15.75
CA GLU A 20 15.67 12.54 17.18
C GLU A 20 15.76 11.22 17.95
N ASN A 21 14.89 10.25 17.61
CA ASN A 21 14.93 8.92 18.22
C ASN A 21 16.21 8.17 17.86
N PHE A 22 16.64 8.20 16.60
CA PHE A 22 17.92 7.60 16.19
C PHE A 22 19.10 8.25 16.89
N MET A 23 19.15 9.59 16.93
CA MET A 23 20.19 10.32 17.62
C MET A 23 20.26 9.95 19.11
N LYS A 24 19.12 9.88 19.80
CA LYS A 24 19.06 9.43 21.21
C LYS A 24 19.59 8.01 21.40
N ILE A 25 19.28 7.09 20.48
CA ILE A 25 19.77 5.70 20.55
C ILE A 25 21.28 5.66 20.38
N TYR A 26 21.83 6.38 19.40
CA TYR A 26 23.26 6.39 19.13
C TYR A 26 24.05 7.08 20.26
N ASP A 27 23.54 8.19 20.79
CA ASP A 27 24.13 8.87 21.95
C ASP A 27 24.14 7.97 23.20
N ARG A 28 23.02 7.29 23.48
CA ARG A 28 22.93 6.30 24.57
C ARG A 28 23.90 5.14 24.37
N THR A 29 23.98 4.62 23.15
CA THR A 29 24.90 3.54 22.80
C THR A 29 26.35 3.97 23.00
N LYS A 30 26.72 5.18 22.55
CA LYS A 30 28.05 5.75 22.72
C LYS A 30 28.41 5.86 24.21
N LYS A 31 27.54 6.48 25.01
CA LYS A 31 27.74 6.63 26.47
C LYS A 31 27.85 5.29 27.18
N PHE A 32 27.03 4.32 26.79
CA PHE A 32 27.11 2.96 27.32
C PHE A 32 28.46 2.30 27.02
N ILE A 33 28.96 2.43 25.78
CA ILE A 33 30.28 1.91 25.39
C ILE A 33 31.40 2.62 26.16
N GLU A 34 31.33 3.95 26.30
CA GLU A 34 32.33 4.73 27.04
C GLU A 34 32.38 4.34 28.52
N ARG A 35 31.23 4.03 29.11
CA ARG A 35 31.08 3.64 30.51
C ARG A 35 31.52 2.20 30.78
N THR A 36 31.18 1.26 29.89
CA THR A 36 31.33 -0.18 30.16
C THR A 36 32.44 -0.86 29.36
N GLY A 37 32.86 -0.28 28.23
CA GLY A 37 33.73 -0.95 27.26
C GLY A 37 33.03 -2.04 26.43
N TYR A 38 31.73 -2.24 26.62
CA TYR A 38 30.93 -3.24 25.90
C TYR A 38 29.90 -2.59 24.98
N TYR A 39 29.50 -3.31 23.94
CA TYR A 39 28.37 -2.98 23.09
C TYR A 39 27.33 -4.11 23.16
N VAL A 40 26.07 -3.75 23.35
CA VAL A 40 24.98 -4.72 23.43
C VAL A 40 23.97 -4.42 22.34
N LEU A 41 23.55 -5.44 21.59
CA LEU A 41 22.49 -5.30 20.58
C LEU A 41 21.08 -5.37 21.22
N ASP A 42 20.92 -4.79 22.41
CA ASP A 42 19.69 -4.74 23.18
C ASP A 42 19.44 -3.31 23.63
N ARG A 43 18.58 -2.62 22.87
CA ARG A 43 18.21 -1.24 23.17
C ARG A 43 17.56 -1.11 24.54
N LYS A 44 16.71 -2.07 24.94
CA LYS A 44 15.95 -1.98 26.19
C LYS A 44 16.90 -2.06 27.38
N PHE A 45 17.86 -2.98 27.34
CA PHE A 45 18.91 -3.07 28.33
C PHE A 45 19.80 -1.82 28.39
N ILE A 46 20.20 -1.28 27.24
CA ILE A 46 20.95 -0.01 27.20
C ILE A 46 20.15 1.08 27.91
N GLU A 47 18.85 1.21 27.66
CA GLU A 47 18.00 2.22 28.29
C GLU A 47 17.82 2.00 29.81
N GLU A 48 17.62 0.75 30.25
CA GLU A 48 17.47 0.40 31.67
C GLU A 48 18.78 0.60 32.46
N SER A 49 19.93 0.35 31.83
CA SER A 49 21.26 0.48 32.44
C SER A 49 21.63 1.92 32.85
N PHE A 50 20.99 2.94 32.27
CA PHE A 50 21.26 4.33 32.66
C PHE A 50 20.84 4.67 34.09
N ASN A 51 19.97 3.86 34.70
CA ASN A 51 19.53 4.05 36.08
C ASN A 51 20.31 3.18 37.10
N LEU A 52 21.23 2.34 36.62
CA LEU A 52 22.03 1.43 37.42
C LEU A 52 23.44 2.01 37.65
N ASP A 53 24.10 1.60 38.73
CA ASP A 53 25.51 1.92 38.96
C ASP A 53 26.46 1.03 38.12
N ASP A 54 27.76 1.35 38.09
CA ASP A 54 28.73 0.67 37.23
C ASP A 54 28.89 -0.82 37.57
N ASP A 55 28.79 -1.16 38.86
CA ASP A 55 28.96 -2.52 39.38
C ASP A 55 27.73 -3.37 39.04
N GLU A 56 26.52 -2.83 39.21
CA GLU A 56 25.25 -3.47 38.82
C GLU A 56 25.20 -3.80 37.32
N ILE A 57 25.70 -2.90 36.46
CA ILE A 57 25.75 -3.12 35.01
C ILE A 57 26.72 -4.24 34.66
N LEU A 58 27.90 -4.26 35.30
CA LEU A 58 28.90 -5.29 35.08
C LEU A 58 28.43 -6.67 35.55
N GLU A 59 27.75 -6.75 36.71
CA GLU A 59 27.15 -8.00 37.20
C GLU A 59 26.08 -8.54 36.23
N GLU A 60 25.20 -7.68 35.71
CA GLU A 60 24.17 -8.09 34.75
C GLU A 60 24.76 -8.50 33.38
N LEU A 61 25.82 -7.81 32.92
CA LEU A 61 26.57 -8.20 31.72
C LEU A 61 27.26 -9.56 31.91
N GLN A 62 27.84 -9.82 33.09
CA GLN A 62 28.44 -11.12 33.42
C GLN A 62 27.39 -12.21 33.47
N ARG A 63 26.26 -11.99 34.15
CA ARG A 63 25.13 -12.90 34.21
C ARG A 63 24.62 -13.27 32.81
N ARG A 64 24.43 -12.28 31.94
CA ARG A 64 24.03 -12.51 30.53
C ARG A 64 25.09 -13.29 29.76
N THR A 65 26.37 -13.01 29.99
CA THR A 65 27.49 -13.74 29.36
C THR A 65 27.57 -15.19 29.84
N GLU A 66 27.30 -15.45 31.12
CA GLU A 66 27.25 -16.81 31.70
C GLU A 66 26.08 -17.61 31.13
N ILE A 67 24.89 -17.00 31.00
CA ILE A 67 23.73 -17.62 30.34
C ILE A 67 24.07 -18.03 28.90
N LEU A 68 24.83 -17.20 28.16
CA LEU A 68 25.28 -17.51 26.80
C LEU A 68 26.33 -18.62 26.75
N LYS A 69 27.15 -18.77 27.80
CA LYS A 69 28.23 -19.77 27.90
C LYS A 69 27.75 -21.12 28.46
N SER A 70 26.66 -21.15 29.24
CA SER A 70 26.10 -22.40 29.78
C SER A 70 25.45 -23.22 28.66
N SER A 71 26.21 -24.18 28.13
CA SER A 71 25.86 -24.98 26.97
C SER A 71 25.09 -26.25 27.33
N ILE A 72 23.76 -26.17 27.45
CA ILE A 72 22.81 -27.26 27.11
C ILE A 72 21.50 -26.58 26.67
N SER A 73 21.12 -26.69 25.37
CA SER A 73 19.82 -26.34 24.72
C SER A 73 19.87 -25.34 23.53
N ILE A 74 21.06 -25.01 23.01
CA ILE A 74 21.31 -23.84 22.14
C ILE A 74 21.13 -24.07 20.62
N GLU A 75 20.31 -25.03 20.17
CA GLU A 75 19.78 -25.00 18.78
C GLU A 75 18.28 -24.71 18.72
N LYS A 76 17.51 -25.14 19.74
CA LYS A 76 16.07 -24.85 19.84
C LYS A 76 15.78 -23.48 20.45
N GLU A 77 16.54 -23.06 21.47
CA GLU A 77 16.32 -21.76 22.13
C GLU A 77 16.98 -20.58 21.41
N ARG A 78 18.06 -20.80 20.66
CA ARG A 78 18.69 -19.76 19.83
C ARG A 78 17.76 -19.20 18.75
N ARG A 79 16.75 -19.98 18.34
CA ARG A 79 15.68 -19.53 17.42
C ARG A 79 14.59 -18.69 18.12
N ASN A 80 14.46 -18.78 19.44
CA ASN A 80 13.45 -18.08 20.23
C ASN A 80 14.01 -16.90 21.06
N LEU A 81 15.32 -16.84 21.32
CA LEU A 81 15.96 -15.83 22.19
C LEU A 81 16.40 -14.52 21.48
N GLY A 82 16.15 -14.39 20.16
CA GLY A 82 16.39 -13.14 19.43
C GLY A 82 17.86 -12.69 19.33
N ARG A 83 18.09 -11.54 18.69
CA ARG A 83 19.41 -10.87 18.62
C ARG A 83 19.72 -10.03 19.86
N GLU A 84 18.87 -10.10 20.89
CA GLU A 84 18.79 -9.20 22.04
C GLU A 84 19.77 -9.56 23.18
N TYR A 85 20.67 -10.51 22.96
CA TYR A 85 21.64 -10.95 23.98
C TYR A 85 23.09 -10.93 23.52
N TYR A 86 23.40 -10.38 22.35
CA TYR A 86 24.81 -10.28 21.94
C TYR A 86 25.51 -9.13 22.66
N ILE A 87 26.37 -9.49 23.60
CA ILE A 87 27.33 -8.60 24.27
C ILE A 87 28.67 -8.72 23.56
N TYR A 88 29.21 -7.59 23.16
CA TYR A 88 30.47 -7.48 22.42
C TYR A 88 31.46 -6.65 23.23
N ASP A 89 32.64 -7.21 23.52
CA ASP A 89 33.75 -6.42 24.06
C ASP A 89 34.34 -5.57 22.94
N ILE A 90 34.25 -4.26 23.06
CA ILE A 90 34.76 -3.33 22.05
C ILE A 90 36.28 -3.41 21.92
N ASN A 91 37.00 -3.79 22.97
CA ASN A 91 38.44 -3.96 22.93
C ASN A 91 38.87 -5.18 22.10
N SER A 92 37.96 -6.13 21.86
CA SER A 92 38.20 -7.28 20.99
C SER A 92 38.05 -6.97 19.49
N PHE A 93 37.58 -5.76 19.14
CA PHE A 93 37.29 -5.41 17.74
C PHE A 93 38.58 -5.11 16.98
N LYS A 94 38.75 -5.77 15.82
CA LYS A 94 39.87 -5.49 14.89
C LYS A 94 39.93 -4.03 14.42
N LYS A 95 38.78 -3.36 14.37
CA LYS A 95 38.60 -1.99 13.88
C LYS A 95 37.83 -1.13 14.88
N LYS A 96 38.24 -1.16 16.15
CA LYS A 96 37.61 -0.42 17.25
C LYS A 96 37.44 1.08 16.93
N ASP A 97 38.53 1.73 16.53
CA ASP A 97 38.53 3.18 16.32
C ASP A 97 37.63 3.59 15.15
N GLU A 98 37.59 2.79 14.09
CA GLU A 98 36.69 3.00 12.93
C GLU A 98 35.22 2.82 13.33
N PHE A 99 34.91 1.80 14.14
CA PHE A 99 33.56 1.56 14.65
C PHE A 99 33.06 2.74 15.51
N LEU A 100 33.86 3.21 16.46
CA LEU A 100 33.52 4.37 17.30
C LEU A 100 33.38 5.64 16.46
N LYS A 101 34.27 5.85 15.50
CA LYS A 101 34.21 6.98 14.56
C LYS A 101 32.94 6.96 13.72
N HIS A 102 32.45 5.80 13.30
CA HIS A 102 31.18 5.70 12.57
C HIS A 102 29.98 6.10 13.44
N ILE A 103 29.92 5.65 14.71
CA ILE A 103 28.86 6.07 15.64
C ILE A 103 28.87 7.60 15.80
N GLU A 104 30.05 8.22 15.96
CA GLU A 104 30.16 9.68 16.05
C GLU A 104 29.76 10.38 14.75
N SER A 105 30.16 9.83 13.60
CA SER A 105 29.79 10.36 12.29
C SER A 105 28.27 10.32 12.08
N ASP A 106 27.60 9.23 12.49
CA ASP A 106 26.15 9.09 12.38
C ASP A 106 25.42 10.08 13.30
N ILE A 107 25.89 10.27 14.54
CA ILE A 107 25.36 11.30 15.45
C ILE A 107 25.46 12.67 14.80
N LYS A 108 26.63 13.02 14.26
CA LYS A 108 26.86 14.31 13.60
C LYS A 108 25.95 14.49 12.38
N LEU A 109 25.76 13.44 11.58
CA LEU A 109 24.83 13.46 10.45
C LEU A 109 23.39 13.73 10.93
N PHE A 110 22.93 13.06 11.98
CA PHE A 110 21.59 13.32 12.54
C PHE A 110 21.43 14.76 13.03
N GLU A 111 22.44 15.32 13.71
CA GLU A 111 22.44 16.73 14.11
C GLU A 111 22.35 17.69 12.93
N GLU A 112 23.12 17.43 11.86
CA GLU A 112 23.09 18.23 10.63
C GLU A 112 21.70 18.19 9.98
N ILE A 113 21.08 17.01 9.90
CA ILE A 113 19.73 16.88 9.34
C ILE A 113 18.70 17.63 10.21
N LEU A 114 18.77 17.51 11.54
CA LEU A 114 17.87 18.23 12.45
C LEU A 114 18.02 19.75 12.31
N LYS A 115 19.27 20.24 12.22
CA LYS A 115 19.55 21.67 11.98
C LYS A 115 18.94 22.17 10.68
N GLU A 116 19.05 21.41 9.59
CA GLU A 116 18.45 21.80 8.30
C GLU A 116 16.92 21.75 8.35
N ILE A 117 16.32 20.75 9.02
CA ILE A 117 14.86 20.69 9.24
C ILE A 117 14.36 21.95 9.96
N ASP A 118 15.05 22.36 11.03
CA ASP A 118 14.67 23.52 11.84
C ASP A 118 14.91 24.84 11.09
N LYS A 119 16.06 24.98 10.42
CA LYS A 119 16.41 26.14 9.60
C LYS A 119 15.41 26.38 8.48
N LEU A 120 14.97 25.32 7.82
CA LEU A 120 13.96 25.38 6.76
C LEU A 120 12.52 25.41 7.30
N LYS A 121 12.34 25.35 8.63
CA LYS A 121 11.03 25.35 9.30
C LYS A 121 10.07 24.33 8.70
N LEU A 122 10.58 23.14 8.34
CA LEU A 122 9.79 22.15 7.59
C LEU A 122 8.61 21.60 8.39
N VAL A 123 8.75 21.53 9.72
CA VAL A 123 7.68 21.08 10.62
C VAL A 123 6.58 22.12 10.74
N GLU A 124 6.94 23.41 10.91
CA GLU A 124 5.96 24.51 10.93
C GLU A 124 5.23 24.64 9.59
N ASN A 125 5.92 24.32 8.49
CA ASN A 125 5.41 24.44 7.13
C ASN A 125 5.04 23.11 6.49
N ASP A 126 4.64 22.12 7.27
CA ASP A 126 4.29 20.79 6.79
C ASP A 126 3.05 20.82 5.87
N PRO A 127 3.21 20.60 4.54
CA PRO A 127 2.11 20.74 3.60
C PRO A 127 1.01 19.71 3.80
N LYS A 128 1.38 18.49 4.16
CA LYS A 128 0.43 17.40 4.42
C LYS A 128 -0.48 17.71 5.60
N THR A 129 0.08 18.35 6.63
CA THR A 129 -0.71 18.83 7.77
C THR A 129 -1.59 20.02 7.38
N LYS A 130 -1.10 20.94 6.53
CA LYS A 130 -1.92 22.06 6.02
C LYS A 130 -3.11 21.58 5.19
N GLU A 131 -2.92 20.63 4.27
CA GLU A 131 -4.02 20.07 3.48
C GLU A 131 -4.99 19.25 4.35
N LEU A 132 -4.49 18.52 5.36
CA LEU A 132 -5.36 17.86 6.34
C LEU A 132 -6.29 18.86 7.05
N ILE A 133 -5.74 19.98 7.54
CA ILE A 133 -6.54 21.03 8.21
C ILE A 133 -7.58 21.62 7.24
N LYS A 134 -7.19 21.88 5.99
CA LYS A 134 -8.09 22.38 4.95
C LYS A 134 -9.24 21.41 4.66
N LEU A 135 -8.94 20.13 4.51
CA LEU A 135 -9.93 19.06 4.30
C LEU A 135 -10.92 18.94 5.47
N ILE A 136 -10.41 18.98 6.71
CA ILE A 136 -11.26 18.94 7.91
C ILE A 136 -12.19 20.16 7.94
N ASN A 137 -11.65 21.37 7.72
CA ASN A 137 -12.44 22.60 7.68
C ASN A 137 -13.55 22.55 6.62
N GLN A 138 -13.22 22.13 5.41
CA GLN A 138 -14.20 21.98 4.33
C GLN A 138 -15.32 21.01 4.74
N THR A 139 -14.94 19.84 5.25
CA THR A 139 -15.89 18.79 5.64
C THR A 139 -16.83 19.23 6.77
N LEU A 140 -16.29 19.92 7.78
CA LEU A 140 -17.08 20.40 8.93
C LEU A 140 -17.95 21.61 8.57
N SER A 141 -17.57 22.41 7.56
CA SER A 141 -18.29 23.61 7.12
C SER A 141 -19.47 23.32 6.20
N GLU A 142 -19.57 22.12 5.62
CA GLU A 142 -20.62 21.77 4.64
C GLU A 142 -22.06 21.83 5.21
N GLY A 143 -22.25 21.98 6.54
CA GLY A 143 -23.56 22.29 7.15
C GLY A 143 -24.65 21.23 6.98
N LYS A 144 -24.35 20.06 6.39
CA LYS A 144 -25.30 18.98 6.15
C LYS A 144 -25.63 18.28 7.47
N GLN A 145 -26.93 18.06 7.70
CA GLN A 145 -27.43 17.22 8.78
C GLN A 145 -27.64 15.79 8.27
N PRO A 146 -27.21 14.75 9.01
CA PRO A 146 -26.50 14.81 10.29
C PRO A 146 -25.07 15.34 10.16
N LYS A 147 -24.57 16.02 11.21
CA LYS A 147 -23.20 16.57 11.25
C LYS A 147 -22.16 15.48 11.02
N ARG A 148 -21.31 15.65 10.00
CA ARG A 148 -20.31 14.67 9.59
C ARG A 148 -19.08 14.73 10.50
N LYS A 149 -18.84 13.67 11.28
CA LYS A 149 -17.59 13.50 12.03
C LYS A 149 -16.50 12.85 11.17
N ILE A 150 -15.25 13.03 11.58
CA ILE A 150 -14.06 12.62 10.84
C ILE A 150 -13.21 11.71 11.70
N ILE A 151 -12.67 10.64 11.12
CA ILE A 151 -11.68 9.78 11.79
C ILE A 151 -10.39 9.83 11.00
N ILE A 152 -9.28 10.10 11.68
CA ILE A 152 -7.94 10.18 11.10
C ILE A 152 -7.12 9.03 11.66
N PHE A 153 -6.65 8.16 10.78
CA PHE A 153 -5.80 7.03 11.11
C PHE A 153 -4.35 7.29 10.68
N SER A 154 -3.40 6.96 11.57
CA SER A 154 -2.00 6.77 11.21
C SER A 154 -1.49 5.43 11.75
N GLU A 155 -0.60 4.78 11.00
CA GLU A 155 0.07 3.56 11.46
C GLU A 155 1.04 3.85 12.62
N PHE A 156 1.60 5.07 12.66
CA PHE A 156 2.68 5.44 13.56
C PHE A 156 2.16 6.29 14.74
N ARG A 157 2.50 5.88 15.96
CA ARG A 157 2.18 6.63 17.19
C ARG A 157 2.81 8.02 17.20
N ASP A 158 4.04 8.14 16.69
CA ASP A 158 4.76 9.40 16.66
C ASP A 158 4.07 10.43 15.76
N THR A 159 3.46 9.98 14.65
CA THR A 159 2.63 10.84 13.80
C THR A 159 1.38 11.33 14.53
N VAL A 160 0.70 10.45 15.29
CA VAL A 160 -0.46 10.84 16.11
C VAL A 160 -0.06 11.89 17.15
N ARG A 161 1.07 11.70 17.84
CA ARG A 161 1.61 12.64 18.83
C ARG A 161 1.92 14.00 18.22
N TYR A 162 2.51 13.98 17.03
CA TYR A 162 2.84 15.18 16.29
C TYR A 162 1.58 15.95 15.87
N LEU A 163 0.58 15.26 15.31
CA LEU A 163 -0.66 15.88 14.84
C LEU A 163 -1.56 16.37 15.97
N ARG A 164 -1.53 15.69 17.12
CA ARG A 164 -2.40 15.99 18.27
C ARG A 164 -2.47 17.47 18.65
N PRO A 165 -1.37 18.14 19.06
CA PRO A 165 -1.43 19.54 19.49
C PRO A 165 -1.85 20.47 18.35
N ILE A 166 -1.49 20.13 17.11
CA ILE A 166 -1.84 20.92 15.93
C ILE A 166 -3.36 20.86 15.70
N LEU A 167 -3.94 19.66 15.69
CA LEU A 167 -5.38 19.49 15.46
C LEU A 167 -6.22 19.95 16.65
N GLU A 168 -5.78 19.73 17.90
CA GLU A 168 -6.47 20.20 19.11
C GLU A 168 -6.52 21.74 19.20
N SER A 169 -5.58 22.45 18.57
CA SER A 169 -5.62 23.92 18.49
C SER A 169 -6.64 24.47 17.47
N HIS A 170 -7.11 23.63 16.53
CA HIS A 170 -8.03 24.04 15.47
C HIS A 170 -9.44 23.41 15.61
N PHE A 171 -9.53 22.23 16.24
CA PHE A 171 -10.73 21.40 16.24
C PHE A 171 -10.96 20.73 17.60
N ARG A 172 -12.19 20.25 17.82
CA ARG A 172 -12.51 19.40 18.98
C ARG A 172 -12.10 17.96 18.68
N VAL A 173 -10.90 17.57 19.13
CA VAL A 173 -10.28 16.29 18.77
C VAL A 173 -10.26 15.33 19.96
N LEU A 174 -10.73 14.10 19.75
CA LEU A 174 -10.47 12.99 20.66
C LEU A 174 -9.25 12.23 20.16
N THR A 175 -8.19 12.16 20.99
CA THR A 175 -6.94 11.51 20.60
C THR A 175 -6.73 10.17 21.32
N VAL A 176 -6.51 9.11 20.54
CA VAL A 176 -6.20 7.77 21.05
C VAL A 176 -4.88 7.24 20.53
N GLU A 177 -3.90 7.30 21.43
CA GLU A 177 -2.59 6.70 21.26
C GLU A 177 -2.48 5.42 22.09
N GLY A 178 -2.30 4.28 21.43
CA GLY A 178 -1.94 3.04 22.15
C GLY A 178 -3.07 2.48 23.02
N HIS A 179 -2.86 2.39 24.33
CA HIS A 179 -3.79 1.69 25.24
C HIS A 179 -5.09 2.49 25.44
N LEU A 180 -6.22 1.78 25.32
CA LEU A 180 -7.56 2.31 25.51
C LEU A 180 -7.99 2.08 26.97
N SER A 181 -7.98 3.13 27.78
CA SER A 181 -8.62 3.12 29.10
C SER A 181 -10.14 3.02 28.97
N SER A 182 -10.84 2.47 29.97
CA SER A 182 -12.31 2.39 30.01
C SER A 182 -12.99 3.75 29.77
N SER A 183 -12.43 4.84 30.31
CA SER A 183 -12.94 6.20 30.08
C SER A 183 -12.88 6.61 28.60
N LYS A 184 -11.74 6.41 27.92
CA LYS A 184 -11.63 6.67 26.47
C LYS A 184 -12.58 5.82 25.64
N ILE A 185 -12.76 4.54 26.00
CA ILE A 185 -13.73 3.66 25.33
C ILE A 185 -15.13 4.24 25.42
N GLU A 186 -15.52 4.72 26.60
CA GLU A 186 -16.80 5.37 26.83
C GLU A 186 -16.93 6.66 26.02
N GLN A 187 -15.92 7.52 26.01
CA GLN A 187 -15.91 8.76 25.22
C GLN A 187 -16.08 8.49 23.72
N ILE A 188 -15.42 7.47 23.17
CA ILE A 188 -15.57 7.05 21.77
C ILE A 188 -17.01 6.64 21.50
N LYS A 189 -17.59 5.79 22.36
CA LYS A 189 -18.97 5.31 22.18
C LYS A 189 -19.97 6.47 22.23
N LYS A 190 -19.87 7.36 23.22
CA LYS A 190 -20.76 8.52 23.34
C LYS A 190 -20.70 9.46 22.14
N ASN A 191 -19.53 9.63 21.53
CA ASN A 191 -19.32 10.65 20.50
C ASN A 191 -19.36 10.12 19.06
N PHE A 192 -19.05 8.84 18.82
CA PHE A 192 -18.86 8.27 17.48
C PHE A 192 -19.72 7.04 17.19
N ASP A 193 -20.25 6.34 18.21
CA ASP A 193 -21.12 5.17 18.03
C ASP A 193 -22.58 5.61 17.98
N ALA A 194 -23.24 5.45 16.83
CA ALA A 194 -24.64 5.85 16.65
C ALA A 194 -25.65 5.01 17.44
N SER A 195 -25.26 3.80 17.86
CA SER A 195 -26.12 2.87 18.60
C SER A 195 -26.11 3.12 20.11
N TYR A 196 -25.22 3.99 20.59
CA TYR A 196 -25.09 4.27 22.02
C TYR A 196 -26.26 5.11 22.55
N ARG A 197 -26.77 4.82 23.75
CA ARG A 197 -27.99 5.49 24.25
C ARG A 197 -27.77 6.95 24.65
N HIS A 198 -26.59 7.27 25.20
CA HIS A 198 -26.26 8.60 25.68
C HIS A 198 -25.27 9.27 24.72
N GLN A 199 -25.81 9.90 23.68
CA GLN A 199 -25.00 10.57 22.66
C GLN A 199 -24.48 11.91 23.19
N GLU A 200 -23.19 12.18 22.95
CA GLU A 200 -22.54 13.46 23.17
C GLU A 200 -22.02 14.02 21.85
N ASP A 201 -21.82 15.34 21.77
CA ASP A 201 -21.18 15.99 20.61
C ASP A 201 -19.99 16.84 21.05
N GLU A 202 -19.15 16.28 21.94
CA GLU A 202 -17.95 16.95 22.45
C GLU A 202 -16.85 17.02 21.39
N TYR A 203 -16.72 16.00 20.55
CA TYR A 203 -15.61 15.86 19.59
C TYR A 203 -16.08 15.74 18.14
N ASP A 204 -15.42 16.45 17.22
CA ASP A 204 -15.69 16.41 15.77
C ASP A 204 -14.76 15.45 15.03
N VAL A 205 -13.55 15.28 15.57
CA VAL A 205 -12.46 14.52 14.96
C VAL A 205 -11.96 13.46 15.94
N LEU A 206 -11.80 12.23 15.47
CA LEU A 206 -11.10 11.16 16.19
C LEU A 206 -9.74 10.92 15.55
N LEU A 207 -8.66 11.26 16.25
CA LEU A 207 -7.29 10.98 15.83
C LEU A 207 -6.79 9.71 16.52
N THR A 208 -6.41 8.70 15.74
CA THR A 208 -6.07 7.39 16.32
C THR A 208 -5.03 6.61 15.51
N THR A 209 -4.37 5.69 16.21
CA THR A 209 -3.71 4.55 15.57
C THR A 209 -4.70 3.44 15.19
N ASP A 210 -4.22 2.39 14.49
CA ASP A 210 -5.02 1.23 14.11
C ASP A 210 -5.68 0.45 15.26
N LYS A 211 -5.32 0.69 16.52
CA LYS A 211 -5.97 0.00 17.64
C LYS A 211 -7.48 0.23 17.76
N ILE A 212 -8.03 1.28 17.13
CA ILE A 212 -9.47 1.55 17.08
C ILE A 212 -10.12 0.98 15.80
N SER A 213 -9.35 0.53 14.81
CA SER A 213 -9.91 -0.03 13.57
C SER A 213 -10.60 -1.39 13.77
N GLU A 214 -10.56 -1.95 14.98
CA GLU A 214 -11.15 -3.22 15.37
C GLU A 214 -12.07 -3.05 16.60
N GLY A 215 -13.25 -3.68 16.59
CA GLY A 215 -14.16 -3.74 17.75
C GLY A 215 -15.04 -2.51 18.04
N PHE A 216 -14.83 -1.36 17.40
CA PHE A 216 -15.65 -0.17 17.61
C PHE A 216 -16.74 0.02 16.53
N ASN A 217 -17.89 0.56 16.94
CA ASN A 217 -18.87 1.12 16.01
C ASN A 217 -18.63 2.63 15.93
N LEU A 218 -18.35 3.12 14.73
CA LEU A 218 -17.97 4.52 14.50
C LEU A 218 -18.88 5.16 13.46
N ALA A 219 -20.11 4.66 13.29
CA ALA A 219 -21.03 5.04 12.22
C ALA A 219 -21.39 6.54 12.17
N ARG A 220 -21.21 7.31 13.25
CA ARG A 220 -21.40 8.78 13.23
C ARG A 220 -20.31 9.52 12.44
N ALA A 221 -19.21 8.85 12.12
CA ALA A 221 -18.21 9.38 11.20
C ALA A 221 -18.61 9.14 9.75
N GLY A 222 -18.62 10.21 8.97
CA GLY A 222 -18.90 10.11 7.54
C GLY A 222 -17.66 10.30 6.66
N MET A 223 -16.49 10.50 7.26
CA MET A 223 -15.21 10.54 6.56
C MET A 223 -14.13 9.80 7.34
N ILE A 224 -13.36 8.97 6.62
CA ILE A 224 -12.11 8.40 7.10
C ILE A 224 -10.97 9.05 6.33
N VAL A 225 -9.94 9.46 7.06
CA VAL A 225 -8.67 9.94 6.52
C VAL A 225 -7.58 8.98 6.93
N ASN A 226 -6.96 8.31 5.97
CA ASN A 226 -5.75 7.54 6.16
C ASN A 226 -4.58 8.48 5.94
N TYR A 227 -4.04 9.02 7.03
CA TYR A 227 -2.90 9.92 7.00
C TYR A 227 -1.66 9.19 6.48
N ASP A 228 -1.49 7.91 6.83
CA ASP A 228 -0.49 7.03 6.21
C ASP A 228 -1.17 5.73 5.74
N ILE A 229 -0.81 5.25 4.55
CA ILE A 229 -1.44 4.06 3.97
C ILE A 229 -0.84 2.80 4.60
N PRO A 230 -1.65 1.98 5.28
CA PRO A 230 -1.16 0.80 5.95
C PRO A 230 -0.52 -0.17 4.96
N TRP A 231 0.47 -0.93 5.42
CA TRP A 231 1.08 -1.98 4.59
C TRP A 231 0.12 -3.07 4.17
N ASN A 232 -0.83 -3.42 5.04
CA ASN A 232 -1.88 -4.39 4.74
C ASN A 232 -3.15 -3.67 4.23
N PRO A 233 -3.56 -3.87 2.97
CA PRO A 233 -4.74 -3.25 2.37
C PRO A 233 -6.05 -3.59 3.11
N VAL A 234 -6.13 -4.76 3.73
CA VAL A 234 -7.29 -5.21 4.53
C VAL A 234 -7.59 -4.24 5.67
N ARG A 235 -6.58 -3.56 6.23
CA ARG A 235 -6.78 -2.58 7.30
C ARG A 235 -7.64 -1.40 6.86
N VAL A 236 -7.50 -0.94 5.61
CA VAL A 236 -8.35 0.14 5.07
C VAL A 236 -9.80 -0.32 4.99
N ILE A 237 -10.03 -1.55 4.54
CA ILE A 237 -11.37 -2.16 4.44
C ILE A 237 -12.00 -2.28 5.82
N GLN A 238 -11.26 -2.78 6.79
CA GLN A 238 -11.71 -2.89 8.18
C GLN A 238 -12.07 -1.53 8.77
N ARG A 239 -11.24 -0.49 8.55
CA ARG A 239 -11.52 0.90 8.99
C ARG A 239 -12.87 1.38 8.42
N VAL A 240 -13.13 1.14 7.13
CA VAL A 240 -14.39 1.50 6.48
C VAL A 240 -15.58 0.72 7.03
N GLY A 241 -15.40 -0.58 7.30
CA GLY A 241 -16.42 -1.41 7.96
C GLY A 241 -16.84 -0.90 9.34
N ARG A 242 -16.00 -0.10 10.03
CA ARG A 242 -16.36 0.50 11.33
C ARG A 242 -17.35 1.65 11.22
N ILE A 243 -17.39 2.35 10.09
CA ILE A 243 -18.29 3.49 9.86
C ILE A 243 -19.53 3.11 9.03
N ASN A 244 -19.50 1.98 8.33
CA ASN A 244 -20.58 1.53 7.45
C ASN A 244 -21.15 0.19 7.94
N ARG A 245 -22.14 0.20 8.83
CA ARG A 245 -22.83 -1.01 9.33
C ARG A 245 -24.23 -1.17 8.75
N ILE A 246 -24.68 -2.41 8.52
CA ILE A 246 -26.05 -2.71 8.04
C ILE A 246 -27.09 -2.13 9.02
N GLY A 247 -28.13 -1.50 8.47
CA GLY A 247 -29.33 -1.07 9.20
C GLY A 247 -29.26 0.32 9.83
N GLN A 248 -28.10 0.99 9.80
CA GLN A 248 -27.92 2.35 10.32
C GLN A 248 -27.15 3.23 9.31
N LYS A 249 -27.72 3.45 8.12
CA LYS A 249 -27.18 4.43 7.16
C LYS A 249 -27.46 5.85 7.67
N ILE A 250 -26.45 6.46 8.28
CA ILE A 250 -26.50 7.86 8.75
C ILE A 250 -26.20 8.83 7.61
N PHE A 251 -25.38 8.40 6.65
CA PHE A 251 -24.97 9.21 5.49
C PHE A 251 -25.20 8.45 4.19
N ASP A 252 -25.71 9.13 3.18
CA ASP A 252 -25.86 8.56 1.82
C ASP A 252 -24.51 8.29 1.15
N ARG A 253 -23.50 9.06 1.53
CA ARG A 253 -22.13 8.96 1.00
C ARG A 253 -21.13 8.97 2.14
N LEU A 254 -20.18 8.04 2.07
CA LEU A 254 -18.99 8.00 2.92
C LEU A 254 -17.76 8.38 2.09
N TYR A 255 -16.88 9.14 2.71
CA TYR A 255 -15.63 9.59 2.13
C TYR A 255 -14.47 8.81 2.72
N VAL A 256 -13.57 8.35 1.86
CA VAL A 256 -12.30 7.76 2.28
C VAL A 256 -11.19 8.53 1.59
N VAL A 257 -10.33 9.12 2.40
CA VAL A 257 -9.25 9.97 1.93
C VAL A 257 -7.93 9.30 2.26
N ASN A 258 -7.02 9.23 1.28
CA ASN A 258 -5.69 8.67 1.47
C ASN A 258 -4.64 9.71 1.09
N PHE A 259 -3.67 9.91 1.97
CA PHE A 259 -2.49 10.73 1.68
C PHE A 259 -1.35 9.87 1.13
N PHE A 260 -0.73 10.33 0.04
CA PHE A 260 0.39 9.65 -0.62
C PHE A 260 1.68 10.49 -0.56
N PRO A 261 2.86 9.85 -0.42
CA PRO A 261 4.14 10.54 -0.51
C PRO A 261 4.41 11.07 -1.94
N THR A 262 5.17 12.17 -2.05
CA THR A 262 5.46 12.88 -3.32
C THR A 262 6.51 12.20 -4.22
N GLU A 263 6.44 12.51 -5.52
CA GLU A 263 7.28 12.00 -6.62
C GLU A 263 8.80 12.24 -6.47
N LYS A 264 9.28 13.28 -5.76
CA LYS A 264 10.75 13.50 -5.62
C LYS A 264 11.49 12.43 -4.79
N GLY A 265 10.79 11.56 -4.05
CA GLY A 265 11.36 10.36 -3.41
C GLY A 265 11.30 9.08 -4.28
N GLU A 266 10.67 9.17 -5.45
CA GLU A 266 10.24 8.05 -6.27
C GLU A 266 11.37 7.42 -7.09
N SER A 267 12.37 8.23 -7.50
CA SER A 267 13.56 7.75 -8.21
C SER A 267 14.42 6.78 -7.38
N LEU A 268 14.22 6.74 -6.06
CA LEU A 268 15.01 5.91 -5.13
C LEU A 268 14.27 4.71 -4.52
N THR A 269 12.93 4.71 -4.40
CA THR A 269 12.26 3.76 -3.47
C THR A 269 10.99 3.03 -3.91
N LYS A 270 10.58 2.99 -5.19
CA LYS A 270 9.41 2.19 -5.64
C LYS A 270 8.11 2.45 -4.85
N GLN A 271 8.00 3.59 -4.16
CA GLN A 271 6.91 3.83 -3.21
C GLN A 271 5.56 3.93 -3.91
N ARG A 272 5.54 4.45 -5.15
CA ARG A 272 4.36 4.48 -6.01
C ARG A 272 3.92 3.10 -6.47
N GLU A 273 4.86 2.24 -6.91
CA GLU A 273 4.54 0.83 -7.25
C GLU A 273 3.93 0.10 -6.05
N ILE A 274 4.46 0.34 -4.84
CA ILE A 274 3.90 -0.21 -3.60
C ILE A 274 2.52 0.37 -3.30
N ALA A 275 2.32 1.67 -3.46
CA ALA A 275 1.06 2.35 -3.20
C ALA A 275 -0.04 1.97 -4.19
N GLU A 276 0.29 1.88 -5.48
CA GLU A 276 -0.60 1.42 -6.56
C GLU A 276 -0.94 -0.06 -6.41
N ASN A 277 0.03 -0.92 -6.07
CA ASN A 277 -0.24 -2.33 -5.74
C ASN A 277 -1.14 -2.43 -4.50
N LYS A 278 -0.92 -1.61 -3.47
CA LYS A 278 -1.79 -1.57 -2.28
C LYS A 278 -3.20 -1.14 -2.66
N LEU A 279 -3.36 -0.09 -3.48
CA LEU A 279 -4.66 0.36 -3.99
C LEU A 279 -5.34 -0.72 -4.82
N PHE A 280 -4.61 -1.38 -5.71
CA PHE A 280 -5.11 -2.50 -6.51
C PHE A 280 -5.59 -3.66 -5.64
N LEU A 281 -4.87 -3.98 -4.56
CA LEU A 281 -5.29 -4.99 -3.60
C LEU A 281 -6.52 -4.55 -2.79
N ILE A 282 -6.58 -3.30 -2.34
CA ILE A 282 -7.78 -2.73 -1.68
C ILE A 282 -8.97 -2.81 -2.63
N HIS A 283 -8.78 -2.42 -3.90
CA HIS A 283 -9.81 -2.42 -4.93
C HIS A 283 -10.34 -3.82 -5.22
N ASN A 284 -9.46 -4.79 -5.49
CA ASN A 284 -9.87 -6.17 -5.75
C ASN A 284 -10.54 -6.85 -4.55
N SER A 285 -10.24 -6.41 -3.33
CA SER A 285 -10.86 -6.93 -2.11
C SER A 285 -12.16 -6.23 -1.72
N ILE A 286 -12.40 -5.00 -2.19
CA ILE A 286 -13.66 -4.28 -2.02
C ILE A 286 -14.67 -4.67 -3.11
N GLY A 287 -14.20 -5.15 -4.27
CA GLY A 287 -15.00 -5.46 -5.47
C GLY A 287 -15.00 -4.30 -6.48
N GLU A 288 -15.36 -4.58 -7.74
CA GLU A 288 -15.48 -3.60 -8.85
C GLU A 288 -16.42 -2.40 -8.56
N ASP A 289 -17.11 -2.39 -7.41
CA ASP A 289 -18.18 -1.47 -7.02
C ASP A 289 -17.69 -0.11 -6.45
N ALA A 290 -16.39 0.18 -6.47
CA ALA A 290 -15.82 1.44 -5.98
C ALA A 290 -15.41 2.36 -7.14
N LYS A 291 -16.25 3.37 -7.45
CA LYS A 291 -15.89 4.50 -8.34
C LYS A 291 -14.55 5.10 -7.90
N ILE A 292 -13.46 4.86 -8.64
CA ILE A 292 -12.18 5.51 -8.38
C ILE A 292 -11.69 6.32 -9.60
N PHE A 293 -12.05 5.96 -10.83
CA PHE A 293 -11.42 6.59 -12.00
C PHE A 293 -12.35 7.34 -12.98
N SER A 294 -13.68 7.29 -12.87
CA SER A 294 -14.56 8.15 -13.70
C SER A 294 -15.89 8.54 -13.02
N PRO A 295 -16.33 9.82 -13.13
CA PRO A 295 -17.58 10.31 -12.55
C PRO A 295 -18.85 9.56 -13.02
N ASP A 296 -18.81 8.95 -14.20
CA ASP A 296 -19.99 8.55 -14.97
C ASP A 296 -20.34 7.04 -14.92
N GLU A 297 -19.67 6.26 -14.08
CA GLU A 297 -19.95 4.82 -13.97
C GLU A 297 -21.23 4.55 -13.14
N GLU A 298 -22.13 3.66 -13.56
CA GLU A 298 -23.27 3.22 -12.72
C GLU A 298 -23.04 1.79 -12.21
N PRO A 299 -23.12 1.55 -10.88
CA PRO A 299 -22.79 0.25 -10.31
C PRO A 299 -23.94 -0.77 -10.45
N SER A 300 -23.58 -2.03 -10.71
CA SER A 300 -24.46 -3.20 -10.56
C SER A 300 -24.08 -3.96 -9.28
N PRO A 301 -25.00 -4.25 -8.35
CA PRO A 301 -24.67 -4.86 -7.05
C PRO A 301 -24.09 -6.29 -7.19
N SER A 302 -22.92 -6.55 -6.58
CA SER A 302 -22.33 -7.91 -6.46
C SER A 302 -22.47 -8.50 -5.04
N GLU A 303 -22.51 -9.84 -4.94
CA GLU A 303 -22.66 -10.62 -3.69
C GLU A 303 -21.52 -10.42 -2.67
N LEU A 304 -20.38 -9.83 -3.07
CA LEU A 304 -19.28 -9.51 -2.14
C LEU A 304 -19.64 -8.35 -1.20
N TYR A 305 -20.48 -7.40 -1.68
CA TYR A 305 -21.10 -6.38 -0.84
C TYR A 305 -21.92 -7.00 0.30
N GLN A 306 -22.54 -8.17 0.07
CA GLN A 306 -23.29 -8.91 1.09
C GLN A 306 -22.38 -9.65 2.07
N ARG A 307 -21.17 -10.07 1.66
CA ARG A 307 -20.18 -10.73 2.55
C ARG A 307 -19.44 -9.73 3.44
N LEU A 308 -19.01 -8.60 2.89
CA LEU A 308 -18.36 -7.51 3.64
C LEU A 308 -19.27 -6.86 4.70
N THR A 309 -20.58 -7.11 4.61
CA THR A 309 -21.59 -6.54 5.50
C THR A 309 -22.16 -7.55 6.50
N LYS A 310 -21.76 -8.84 6.47
CA LYS A 310 -22.12 -9.80 7.52
C LYS A 310 -21.36 -9.52 8.83
N ASN A 311 -22.00 -9.82 9.97
CA ASN A 311 -21.45 -9.58 11.30
C ASN A 311 -20.08 -10.29 11.49
N PRO A 312 -19.00 -9.56 11.85
CA PRO A 312 -17.66 -10.14 12.08
C PRO A 312 -17.56 -11.07 13.30
N ASP A 313 -18.56 -11.07 14.19
CA ASP A 313 -18.54 -11.90 15.40
C ASP A 313 -18.68 -13.40 15.08
N GLU A 314 -19.02 -13.78 13.84
CA GLU A 314 -19.15 -15.18 13.42
C GLU A 314 -17.91 -15.75 12.71
N THR A 315 -16.87 -14.97 12.40
CA THR A 315 -15.66 -15.50 11.77
C THR A 315 -14.37 -14.76 12.19
N GLU A 316 -13.75 -15.24 13.27
CA GLU A 316 -12.29 -15.13 13.48
C GLU A 316 -11.52 -15.99 12.46
N GLU A 317 -11.75 -15.76 11.16
CA GLU A 317 -10.98 -16.45 10.12
C GLU A 317 -9.75 -15.61 9.74
N GLU A 318 -8.60 -16.30 9.61
CA GLU A 318 -7.35 -15.72 9.10
C GLU A 318 -7.61 -15.02 7.75
N SER A 319 -7.19 -13.76 7.62
CA SER A 319 -7.36 -13.00 6.38
C SER A 319 -6.82 -13.80 5.18
N PHE A 320 -7.59 -13.86 4.09
CA PHE A 320 -7.22 -14.54 2.84
C PHE A 320 -5.78 -14.25 2.39
N PHE A 321 -5.34 -12.99 2.46
CA PHE A 321 -3.98 -12.61 2.08
C PHE A 321 -2.90 -13.19 3.00
N THR A 322 -3.16 -13.20 4.32
CA THR A 322 -2.25 -13.80 5.29
C THR A 322 -2.10 -15.29 4.99
N LYS A 323 -3.22 -15.97 4.75
CA LYS A 323 -3.26 -17.38 4.32
C LYS A 323 -2.46 -17.59 3.02
N THR A 324 -2.69 -16.80 1.97
CA THR A 324 -1.98 -16.93 0.69
C THR A 324 -0.48 -16.67 0.80
N ILE A 325 -0.05 -15.65 1.55
CA ILE A 325 1.37 -15.35 1.76
C ILE A 325 2.04 -16.49 2.51
N LYS A 326 1.39 -17.01 3.55
CA LYS A 326 1.89 -18.14 4.34
C LYS A 326 2.05 -19.38 3.46
N GLU A 327 1.03 -19.73 2.68
CA GLU A 327 1.10 -20.85 1.73
C GLU A 327 2.22 -20.65 0.68
N PHE A 328 2.41 -19.43 0.17
CA PHE A 328 3.51 -19.13 -0.75
C PHE A 328 4.90 -19.31 -0.11
N GLN A 329 5.08 -18.88 1.15
CA GLN A 329 6.33 -19.11 1.89
C GLN A 329 6.56 -20.60 2.11
N GLU A 330 5.53 -21.36 2.50
CA GLU A 330 5.64 -22.82 2.65
C GLU A 330 6.04 -23.52 1.34
N ILE A 331 5.50 -23.09 0.19
CA ILE A 331 5.89 -23.61 -1.12
C ILE A 331 7.36 -23.28 -1.41
N LYS A 332 7.80 -22.05 -1.09
CA LYS A 332 9.18 -21.61 -1.29
C LYS A 332 10.18 -22.35 -0.39
N GLU A 333 9.79 -22.69 0.83
CA GLU A 333 10.60 -23.50 1.74
C GLU A 333 10.72 -24.95 1.25
N LYS A 334 9.63 -25.53 0.75
CA LYS A 334 9.59 -26.91 0.21
C LYS A 334 10.31 -27.06 -1.13
N ASP A 335 10.29 -26.04 -2.00
CA ASP A 335 11.06 -25.99 -3.26
C ASP A 335 11.74 -24.62 -3.44
N PRO A 336 12.98 -24.45 -2.91
CA PRO A 336 13.73 -23.20 -3.02
C PRO A 336 13.99 -22.73 -4.46
N HIS A 337 13.93 -23.65 -5.43
CA HIS A 337 14.16 -23.35 -6.84
C HIS A 337 12.88 -22.98 -7.60
N ILE A 338 11.70 -23.03 -6.97
CA ILE A 338 10.40 -22.78 -7.62
C ILE A 338 10.34 -21.40 -8.28
N ILE A 339 10.90 -20.37 -7.64
CA ILE A 339 10.94 -19.00 -8.17
C ILE A 339 11.79 -18.94 -9.45
N SER A 340 12.91 -19.66 -9.48
CA SER A 340 13.76 -19.73 -10.67
C SER A 340 13.08 -20.48 -11.83
N LYS A 341 12.22 -21.46 -11.52
CA LYS A 341 11.41 -22.19 -12.51
C LYS A 341 10.30 -21.31 -13.07
N ILE A 342 9.59 -20.58 -12.21
CA ILE A 342 8.52 -19.64 -12.62
C ILE A 342 9.08 -18.60 -13.60
N ASN A 343 10.26 -18.05 -13.33
CA ASN A 343 10.92 -17.09 -14.23
C ASN A 343 11.31 -17.66 -15.61
N LYS A 344 11.32 -18.99 -15.77
CA LYS A 344 11.60 -19.68 -17.04
C LYS A 344 10.33 -20.14 -17.77
N LEU A 345 9.15 -20.01 -17.15
CA LEU A 345 7.90 -20.42 -17.78
C LEU A 345 7.54 -19.50 -18.95
N PRO A 346 6.84 -20.02 -19.97
CA PRO A 346 6.30 -19.18 -21.02
C PRO A 346 5.22 -18.27 -20.44
N TYR A 347 5.09 -17.08 -21.01
CA TYR A 347 4.06 -16.11 -20.61
C TYR A 347 2.63 -16.58 -20.92
N ARG A 348 2.47 -17.61 -21.76
CA ARG A 348 1.17 -18.20 -22.08
C ARG A 348 1.15 -19.65 -21.61
N VAL A 349 0.47 -19.90 -20.49
CA VAL A 349 0.33 -21.23 -19.89
C VAL A 349 -1.12 -21.67 -20.02
N LYS A 350 -1.33 -22.93 -20.42
CA LYS A 350 -2.67 -23.53 -20.57
C LYS A 350 -2.67 -24.92 -19.98
N VAL A 351 -3.34 -25.12 -18.86
CA VAL A 351 -3.39 -26.38 -18.13
C VAL A 351 -4.84 -26.82 -17.95
N SER A 352 -5.05 -28.14 -17.93
CA SER A 352 -6.31 -28.75 -17.52
C SER A 352 -6.01 -29.63 -16.31
N LYS A 353 -6.83 -29.56 -15.26
CA LYS A 353 -6.68 -30.34 -14.02
C LYS A 353 -8.01 -30.92 -13.59
N LYS A 354 -7.99 -31.80 -12.59
CA LYS A 354 -9.22 -32.31 -11.98
C LYS A 354 -9.89 -31.22 -11.17
N GLY A 355 -11.20 -31.09 -11.31
CA GLY A 355 -12.01 -30.13 -10.55
C GLY A 355 -13.39 -30.68 -10.21
N LYS A 356 -14.15 -29.89 -9.45
CA LYS A 356 -15.53 -30.24 -9.04
C LYS A 356 -16.55 -30.01 -10.15
N GLU A 357 -16.24 -29.11 -11.08
CA GLU A 357 -17.11 -28.64 -12.15
C GLU A 357 -16.28 -28.52 -13.43
N ASP A 358 -16.96 -28.61 -14.59
CA ASP A 358 -16.37 -28.28 -15.88
C ASP A 358 -16.40 -26.76 -16.06
N GLU A 359 -15.24 -26.13 -15.99
CA GLU A 359 -15.10 -24.67 -16.00
C GLU A 359 -13.73 -24.23 -16.52
N LEU A 360 -13.66 -23.01 -17.04
CA LEU A 360 -12.43 -22.38 -17.49
C LEU A 360 -12.20 -21.05 -16.76
N ILE A 361 -10.99 -20.89 -16.24
CA ILE A 361 -10.51 -19.67 -15.60
C ILE A 361 -9.37 -19.12 -16.46
N LEU A 362 -9.48 -17.87 -16.88
CA LEU A 362 -8.47 -17.17 -17.66
C LEU A 362 -7.94 -15.96 -16.89
N LEU A 363 -6.68 -16.04 -16.46
CA LEU A 363 -5.96 -14.93 -15.85
C LEU A 363 -5.17 -14.19 -16.93
N ILE A 364 -5.40 -12.88 -17.02
CA ILE A 364 -4.76 -11.99 -18.00
C ILE A 364 -4.00 -10.90 -17.24
N LYS A 365 -2.67 -10.90 -17.33
CA LYS A 365 -1.83 -9.82 -16.81
C LYS A 365 -1.31 -8.97 -17.96
N LYS A 366 -1.79 -7.72 -18.03
CA LYS A 366 -1.33 -6.67 -18.96
C LYS A 366 -0.77 -5.53 -18.13
N GLY A 367 0.53 -5.28 -18.22
CA GLY A 367 1.23 -4.33 -17.34
C GLY A 367 0.99 -4.63 -15.86
N LYS A 368 0.47 -3.64 -15.12
CA LYS A 368 0.13 -3.76 -13.70
C LYS A 368 -1.24 -4.41 -13.43
N ASN A 369 -2.13 -4.43 -14.42
CA ASN A 369 -3.50 -4.93 -14.25
C ASN A 369 -3.55 -6.46 -14.35
N LEU A 370 -4.33 -7.09 -13.47
CA LEU A 370 -4.69 -8.51 -13.52
C LEU A 370 -6.21 -8.62 -13.66
N PHE A 371 -6.65 -9.25 -14.76
CA PHE A 371 -8.04 -9.57 -15.02
C PHE A 371 -8.25 -11.07 -14.90
N ILE A 372 -9.39 -11.48 -14.34
CA ILE A 372 -9.73 -12.90 -14.21
C ILE A 372 -11.12 -13.10 -14.77
N ASN A 373 -11.16 -13.73 -15.94
CA ASN A 373 -12.40 -14.09 -16.61
C ASN A 373 -12.69 -15.57 -16.32
N TYR A 374 -13.95 -15.86 -16.03
CA TYR A 374 -14.40 -17.17 -15.57
C TYR A 374 -15.68 -17.57 -16.28
N ARG A 375 -15.78 -18.86 -16.63
CA ARG A 375 -17.03 -19.45 -17.13
C ARG A 375 -17.14 -20.93 -16.80
N LYS A 376 -18.33 -21.31 -16.29
CA LYS A 376 -18.76 -22.72 -16.21
C LYS A 376 -19.25 -23.20 -17.56
N TYR A 377 -18.95 -24.44 -17.92
CA TYR A 377 -19.38 -25.00 -19.20
C TYR A 377 -20.89 -25.24 -19.26
N SER A 378 -21.54 -25.42 -18.11
CA SER A 378 -22.99 -25.55 -17.99
C SER A 378 -23.75 -24.24 -18.25
N ASN A 379 -23.07 -23.09 -18.17
CA ASN A 379 -23.69 -21.77 -18.26
C ASN A 379 -23.13 -21.02 -19.48
N ASP A 380 -23.98 -20.25 -20.15
CA ASP A 380 -23.56 -19.44 -21.29
C ASP A 380 -22.96 -18.09 -20.88
N ASN A 381 -23.06 -17.72 -19.60
CA ASN A 381 -22.57 -16.45 -19.09
C ASN A 381 -21.12 -16.57 -18.62
N SER A 382 -20.23 -15.90 -19.33
CA SER A 382 -18.92 -15.51 -18.82
C SER A 382 -19.09 -14.43 -17.75
N MET A 383 -18.16 -14.36 -16.80
CA MET A 383 -18.14 -13.34 -15.74
C MET A 383 -16.70 -12.98 -15.36
N THR A 384 -16.50 -11.80 -14.80
CA THR A 384 -15.24 -11.41 -14.17
C THR A 384 -15.33 -11.67 -12.68
N VAL A 385 -14.27 -12.23 -12.11
CA VAL A 385 -14.22 -12.69 -10.71
C VAL A 385 -12.93 -12.21 -10.04
N SER A 386 -12.94 -12.13 -8.71
CA SER A 386 -11.75 -11.83 -7.92
C SER A 386 -10.82 -13.04 -7.80
N TYR A 387 -9.56 -12.79 -7.42
CA TYR A 387 -8.58 -13.85 -7.17
C TYR A 387 -8.96 -14.75 -5.99
N GLU A 388 -9.64 -14.19 -4.98
CA GLU A 388 -10.09 -14.92 -3.80
C GLU A 388 -11.17 -15.95 -4.14
N GLU A 389 -12.13 -15.58 -4.99
CA GLU A 389 -13.24 -16.45 -5.41
C GLU A 389 -12.76 -17.70 -6.17
N ILE A 390 -11.65 -17.58 -6.90
CA ILE A 390 -11.08 -18.66 -7.70
C ILE A 390 -9.89 -19.34 -7.05
N TYR A 391 -9.38 -18.86 -5.91
CA TYR A 391 -8.14 -19.36 -5.29
C TYR A 391 -8.17 -20.88 -5.07
N GLU A 392 -9.22 -21.38 -4.43
CA GLU A 392 -9.39 -22.81 -4.17
C GLU A 392 -9.65 -23.61 -5.47
N LYS A 393 -10.15 -22.97 -6.53
CA LYS A 393 -10.40 -23.59 -7.84
C LYS A 393 -9.12 -23.75 -8.67
N ILE A 394 -8.15 -22.85 -8.51
CA ILE A 394 -6.88 -22.89 -9.27
C ILE A 394 -5.76 -23.64 -8.54
N LYS A 395 -5.96 -23.95 -7.25
CA LYS A 395 -4.98 -24.64 -6.42
C LYS A 395 -4.72 -26.04 -6.96
N ALA A 396 -3.44 -26.41 -7.02
CA ALA A 396 -2.99 -27.71 -7.50
C ALA A 396 -1.84 -28.24 -6.64
N ASP A 397 -1.86 -29.54 -6.38
CA ASP A 397 -0.77 -30.21 -5.67
C ASP A 397 0.39 -30.48 -6.63
N LYS A 398 1.61 -30.53 -6.09
CA LYS A 398 2.84 -30.78 -6.87
C LYS A 398 2.79 -32.10 -7.67
N GLU A 399 2.12 -33.10 -7.12
CA GLU A 399 2.00 -34.44 -7.72
C GLU A 399 0.78 -34.55 -8.65
N GLU A 400 -0.05 -33.51 -8.75
CA GLU A 400 -1.22 -33.49 -9.62
C GLU A 400 -0.79 -33.44 -11.09
N LYS A 401 -1.17 -34.45 -11.87
CA LYS A 401 -0.83 -34.54 -13.30
C LYS A 401 -1.82 -33.75 -14.15
N PRO A 402 -1.36 -33.04 -15.19
CA PRO A 402 -2.25 -32.33 -16.10
C PRO A 402 -3.10 -33.31 -16.90
N LEU A 403 -4.35 -32.93 -17.15
CA LEU A 403 -5.29 -33.63 -18.01
C LEU A 403 -5.21 -33.14 -19.46
N LYS A 404 -5.83 -33.91 -20.36
CA LYS A 404 -6.10 -33.46 -21.73
C LYS A 404 -7.19 -32.39 -21.68
N LYS A 405 -7.05 -31.39 -22.57
CA LYS A 405 -8.05 -30.33 -22.75
C LYS A 405 -9.35 -30.92 -23.28
N SER A 406 -10.48 -30.43 -22.78
CA SER A 406 -11.78 -30.84 -23.33
C SER A 406 -12.00 -30.27 -24.73
N GLU A 407 -13.02 -30.77 -25.43
CA GLU A 407 -13.43 -30.26 -26.74
C GLU A 407 -13.90 -28.79 -26.67
N ASN A 408 -14.52 -28.39 -25.55
CA ASN A 408 -15.04 -27.03 -25.35
C ASN A 408 -13.96 -26.02 -24.95
N PHE A 409 -12.76 -26.48 -24.56
CA PHE A 409 -11.69 -25.63 -24.05
C PHE A 409 -11.40 -24.44 -24.98
N TRP A 410 -11.20 -24.69 -26.27
CA TRP A 410 -10.76 -23.65 -27.21
C TRP A 410 -11.85 -22.63 -27.50
N LYS A 411 -13.10 -23.09 -27.60
CA LYS A 411 -14.26 -22.22 -27.80
C LYS A 411 -14.39 -21.25 -26.63
N ILE A 412 -14.41 -21.78 -25.41
CA ILE A 412 -14.59 -20.98 -24.20
C ILE A 412 -13.36 -20.13 -23.90
N TYR A 413 -12.16 -20.60 -24.24
CA TYR A 413 -10.92 -19.82 -24.12
C TYR A 413 -10.96 -18.56 -24.99
N GLU A 414 -11.38 -18.66 -26.25
CA GLU A 414 -11.51 -17.47 -27.12
C GLU A 414 -12.61 -16.55 -26.62
N GLU A 415 -13.76 -17.10 -26.21
CA GLU A 415 -14.83 -16.31 -25.60
C GLU A 415 -14.35 -15.54 -24.36
N LEU A 416 -13.62 -16.19 -23.43
CA LEU A 416 -13.09 -15.54 -22.22
C LEU A 416 -11.94 -14.57 -22.52
N LYS A 417 -11.14 -14.82 -23.56
CA LYS A 417 -10.07 -13.92 -23.98
C LYS A 417 -10.62 -12.62 -24.55
N ASP A 418 -11.78 -12.68 -25.20
CA ASP A 418 -12.44 -11.51 -25.77
C ASP A 418 -13.52 -10.91 -24.82
N TYR A 419 -13.93 -11.66 -23.80
CA TYR A 419 -14.84 -11.23 -22.75
C TYR A 419 -14.25 -10.05 -21.95
N LYS A 420 -15.03 -8.98 -21.82
CA LYS A 420 -14.66 -7.67 -21.27
C LYS A 420 -13.55 -6.89 -21.98
N ASN A 421 -12.81 -7.43 -22.95
CA ASN A 421 -12.05 -6.56 -23.86
C ASN A 421 -13.03 -5.65 -24.63
N ASN A 422 -14.14 -6.16 -25.16
CA ASN A 422 -15.10 -5.35 -25.92
C ASN A 422 -15.97 -4.37 -25.11
N GLU A 423 -16.04 -4.47 -23.78
CA GLU A 423 -16.73 -3.48 -22.93
C GLU A 423 -15.76 -2.48 -22.27
N LEU A 424 -14.52 -2.87 -21.96
CA LEU A 424 -13.45 -1.93 -21.58
C LEU A 424 -12.87 -1.14 -22.76
N TYR A 425 -13.06 -1.62 -24.00
CA TYR A 425 -12.73 -0.86 -25.22
C TYR A 425 -13.91 -0.05 -25.78
N ARG A 426 -15.01 0.11 -25.04
CA ARG A 426 -15.69 1.41 -25.06
C ARG A 426 -14.85 2.35 -24.21
N THR A 427 -13.70 2.73 -24.78
CA THR A 427 -12.98 3.94 -24.40
C THR A 427 -14.02 5.04 -24.45
N THR A 428 -14.57 5.40 -23.29
CA THR A 428 -15.41 6.57 -23.19
C THR A 428 -14.57 7.69 -23.76
N ALA A 429 -15.15 8.51 -24.65
CA ALA A 429 -14.45 9.62 -25.30
C ALA A 429 -13.83 10.64 -24.29
N ASN A 430 -14.00 10.40 -22.99
CA ASN A 430 -13.54 11.17 -21.85
C ASN A 430 -12.32 10.62 -21.10
N ASP A 431 -11.74 9.48 -21.48
CA ASP A 431 -10.51 8.97 -20.86
C ASP A 431 -9.32 9.94 -21.06
N PRO A 432 -8.70 10.47 -19.97
CA PRO A 432 -7.55 11.35 -20.03
C PRO A 432 -6.38 10.76 -20.81
N GLU A 433 -6.17 9.45 -20.76
CA GLU A 433 -5.07 8.77 -21.44
C GLU A 433 -5.27 8.81 -22.97
N VAL A 434 -6.49 8.55 -23.42
CA VAL A 434 -6.87 8.62 -24.85
C VAL A 434 -6.80 10.06 -25.36
N LYS A 435 -7.31 11.02 -24.58
CA LYS A 435 -7.26 12.44 -24.94
C LYS A 435 -5.84 12.98 -24.97
N ALA A 436 -5.01 12.65 -23.98
CA ALA A 436 -3.60 13.02 -23.93
C ALA A 436 -2.84 12.46 -25.13
N ARG A 437 -3.02 11.18 -25.43
CA ARG A 437 -2.41 10.53 -26.59
C ARG A 437 -2.82 11.20 -27.90
N ASN A 438 -4.11 11.50 -28.07
CA ASN A 438 -4.61 12.18 -29.26
C ASN A 438 -4.08 13.61 -29.36
N MET A 439 -3.98 14.33 -28.24
CA MET A 439 -3.35 15.65 -28.18
C MET A 439 -1.89 15.58 -28.62
N LEU A 440 -1.09 14.67 -28.05
CA LEU A 440 0.31 14.48 -28.41
C LEU A 440 0.48 14.10 -29.88
N LYS A 441 -0.39 13.24 -30.42
CA LYS A 441 -0.42 12.91 -31.87
C LYS A 441 -0.74 14.14 -32.72
N SER A 442 -1.64 15.02 -32.26
CA SER A 442 -1.95 16.28 -32.94
C SER A 442 -0.78 17.27 -32.88
N LEU A 443 -0.12 17.40 -31.72
CA LEU A 443 1.05 18.24 -31.52
C LEU A 443 2.23 17.76 -32.38
N LEU A 444 2.44 16.45 -32.53
CA LEU A 444 3.48 15.88 -33.39
C LEU A 444 3.32 16.23 -34.88
N GLN A 445 2.12 16.64 -35.31
CA GLN A 445 1.85 17.10 -36.68
C GLN A 445 2.15 18.59 -36.89
N LYS A 446 2.45 19.35 -35.83
CA LYS A 446 2.76 20.78 -35.90
C LYS A 446 4.22 20.98 -36.35
N THR A 447 4.42 21.91 -37.27
CA THR A 447 5.74 22.27 -37.83
C THR A 447 6.76 22.63 -36.76
N GLU A 448 6.32 23.37 -35.75
CA GLU A 448 7.11 23.86 -34.63
C GLU A 448 7.68 22.73 -33.75
N ILE A 449 6.99 21.59 -33.71
CA ILE A 449 7.43 20.37 -33.00
C ILE A 449 8.23 19.46 -33.94
N GLN A 450 7.95 19.48 -35.24
CA GLN A 450 8.71 18.70 -36.22
C GLN A 450 10.13 19.25 -36.45
N ASP A 451 10.28 20.57 -36.39
CA ASP A 451 11.57 21.26 -36.58
C ASP A 451 12.47 21.20 -35.33
N ASN A 452 11.92 20.79 -34.19
CA ASN A 452 12.67 20.57 -32.95
C ASN A 452 12.88 19.06 -32.71
N GLU A 453 14.05 18.56 -33.06
CA GLU A 453 14.41 17.13 -32.96
C GLU A 453 14.24 16.58 -31.53
N GLU A 454 14.62 17.35 -30.52
CA GLU A 454 14.57 16.93 -29.12
C GLU A 454 13.13 16.81 -28.60
N LEU A 455 12.29 17.81 -28.88
CA LEU A 455 10.86 17.76 -28.56
C LEU A 455 10.13 16.67 -29.34
N GLN A 456 10.48 16.47 -30.61
CA GLN A 456 9.89 15.42 -31.42
C GLN A 456 10.15 14.03 -30.82
N ILE A 457 11.39 13.78 -30.39
CA ILE A 457 11.77 12.54 -29.71
C ILE A 457 11.02 12.39 -28.38
N PHE A 458 10.93 13.46 -27.59
CA PHE A 458 10.23 13.46 -26.32
C PHE A 458 8.74 13.15 -26.47
N VAL A 459 8.04 13.84 -27.39
CA VAL A 459 6.60 13.60 -27.66
C VAL A 459 6.36 12.18 -28.15
N LYS A 460 7.22 11.64 -29.02
CA LYS A 460 7.15 10.23 -29.44
C LYS A 460 7.31 9.28 -28.27
N ASN A 461 8.23 9.56 -27.35
CA ASN A 461 8.43 8.76 -26.15
C ASN A 461 7.25 8.86 -25.18
N LEU A 462 6.60 10.03 -25.04
CA LEU A 462 5.37 10.16 -24.25
C LEU A 462 4.22 9.34 -24.83
N ILE A 463 4.02 9.38 -26.16
CA ILE A 463 3.00 8.57 -26.84
C ILE A 463 3.28 7.08 -26.60
N LYS A 464 4.53 6.66 -26.76
CA LYS A 464 4.94 5.28 -26.54
C LYS A 464 4.75 4.85 -25.09
N ASP A 465 5.05 5.73 -24.14
CA ASP A 465 4.79 5.46 -22.72
C ASP A 465 3.31 5.25 -22.44
N ILE A 466 2.45 6.09 -23.00
CA ILE A 466 1.00 5.93 -22.88
C ILE A 466 0.55 4.58 -23.47
N GLU A 467 1.04 4.22 -24.65
CA GLU A 467 0.58 3.00 -25.34
C GLU A 467 1.12 1.71 -24.72
N ASP A 468 2.36 1.71 -24.22
CA ASP A 468 3.07 0.50 -23.84
C ASP A 468 3.30 0.39 -22.32
N TYR A 469 3.67 1.48 -21.64
CA TYR A 469 4.26 1.43 -20.29
C TYR A 469 3.37 1.98 -19.17
N GLY A 470 2.50 2.95 -19.47
CA GLY A 470 1.60 3.61 -18.51
C GLY A 470 2.32 4.22 -17.30
N THR A 471 3.50 4.82 -17.50
CA THR A 471 4.29 5.41 -16.41
C THR A 471 4.01 6.88 -16.18
N ILE A 472 3.45 7.57 -17.18
CA ILE A 472 3.03 8.97 -17.04
C ILE A 472 1.89 9.09 -16.00
N PRO A 473 1.98 10.02 -15.02
CA PRO A 473 0.93 10.25 -14.06
C PRO A 473 -0.40 10.69 -14.67
N THR A 474 -1.52 10.27 -14.07
CA THR A 474 -2.87 10.63 -14.53
C THR A 474 -3.11 12.15 -14.54
N TYR A 475 -2.49 12.91 -13.63
CA TYR A 475 -2.58 14.37 -13.65
C TYR A 475 -1.82 14.96 -14.85
N THR A 476 -0.64 14.44 -15.18
CA THR A 476 0.12 14.84 -16.37
C THR A 476 -0.64 14.49 -17.64
N LEU A 477 -1.26 13.30 -17.70
CA LEU A 477 -2.15 12.93 -18.80
C LEU A 477 -3.33 13.90 -18.89
N LYS A 478 -3.90 14.31 -17.76
CA LYS A 478 -5.00 15.29 -17.74
C LYS A 478 -4.53 16.67 -18.22
N GLU A 479 -3.40 17.17 -17.76
CA GLU A 479 -2.81 18.44 -18.20
C GLU A 479 -2.51 18.41 -19.70
N ILE A 480 -1.88 17.33 -20.20
CA ILE A 480 -1.65 17.11 -21.63
C ILE A 480 -2.99 17.09 -22.39
N SER A 481 -4.01 16.43 -21.85
CA SER A 481 -5.34 16.35 -22.48
C SER A 481 -6.06 17.70 -22.57
N GLU A 482 -5.74 18.64 -21.69
CA GLU A 482 -6.33 19.97 -21.59
C GLU A 482 -5.54 21.04 -22.36
N LEU A 483 -4.39 20.69 -22.95
CA LEU A 483 -3.62 21.59 -23.80
C LEU A 483 -4.44 22.10 -24.98
N ASN A 484 -4.14 23.32 -25.42
CA ASN A 484 -4.81 23.92 -26.58
C ASN A 484 -3.89 23.88 -27.81
N PRO A 485 -4.14 23.04 -28.82
CA PRO A 485 -3.26 22.89 -29.98
C PRO A 485 -3.21 24.13 -30.89
N ASN A 486 -4.05 25.14 -30.63
CA ASN A 486 -4.01 26.44 -31.32
C ASN A 486 -3.05 27.44 -30.64
N LYS A 487 -2.60 27.14 -29.42
CA LYS A 487 -1.63 27.94 -28.67
C LYS A 487 -0.33 27.14 -28.56
N ILE A 488 0.37 27.03 -29.70
CA ILE A 488 1.52 26.14 -29.83
C ILE A 488 2.68 26.51 -28.90
N ASP A 489 2.93 27.81 -28.68
CA ASP A 489 3.99 28.28 -27.79
C ASP A 489 3.77 27.84 -26.33
N GLU A 490 2.53 27.95 -25.82
CA GLU A 490 2.17 27.47 -24.47
C GLU A 490 2.33 25.95 -24.35
N CYS A 491 2.03 25.21 -25.42
CA CYS A 491 2.20 23.76 -25.45
C CYS A 491 3.69 23.37 -25.45
N ILE A 492 4.52 24.09 -26.21
CA ILE A 492 5.97 23.88 -26.26
C ILE A 492 6.61 24.20 -24.92
N ASP A 493 6.23 25.30 -24.27
CA ASP A 493 6.72 25.66 -22.93
C ASP A 493 6.37 24.58 -21.90
N TYR A 494 5.14 24.07 -21.94
CA TYR A 494 4.72 22.96 -21.08
C TYR A 494 5.51 21.68 -21.37
N LEU A 495 5.70 21.31 -22.64
CA LEU A 495 6.46 20.11 -23.03
C LEU A 495 7.94 20.22 -22.65
N ASN A 496 8.55 21.41 -22.78
CA ASN A 496 9.93 21.66 -22.35
C ASN A 496 10.07 21.53 -20.83
N LYS A 497 9.14 22.11 -20.07
CA LYS A 497 9.11 21.96 -18.61
C LYS A 497 8.96 20.50 -18.21
N LEU A 498 8.06 19.78 -18.87
CA LEU A 498 7.85 18.35 -18.63
C LEU A 498 9.12 17.54 -19.00
N MET A 499 9.82 17.91 -20.07
CA MET A 499 11.07 17.27 -20.47
C MET A 499 12.20 17.50 -19.46
N GLU A 500 12.30 18.69 -18.86
CA GLU A 500 13.21 18.98 -17.75
C GLU A 500 12.90 18.14 -16.51
N GLU A 501 11.60 17.99 -16.17
CA GLU A 501 11.15 17.16 -15.05
C GLU A 501 11.51 15.67 -15.24
N PHE A 502 11.41 15.17 -16.48
CA PHE A 502 11.82 13.80 -16.84
C PHE A 502 13.34 13.65 -17.04
N GLY A 503 14.09 14.77 -17.02
CA GLY A 503 15.55 14.83 -17.02
C GLY A 503 16.24 14.55 -18.36
N ARG A 504 15.48 14.41 -19.47
CA ARG A 504 15.91 14.38 -20.90
C ARG A 504 14.81 13.84 -21.83
N ALA A 505 14.90 14.13 -23.13
CA ALA A 505 14.00 13.60 -24.18
C ALA A 505 13.94 12.06 -24.23
N ASN A 506 15.04 11.39 -23.92
CA ASN A 506 15.18 9.92 -23.88
C ASN A 506 14.95 9.33 -22.48
N PHE A 507 13.91 9.79 -21.77
CA PHE A 507 13.58 9.25 -20.45
C PHE A 507 13.34 7.74 -20.53
N LEU A 508 12.70 7.27 -21.60
CA LEU A 508 12.47 5.85 -21.85
C LEU A 508 13.74 5.03 -22.04
N GLU A 509 14.89 5.60 -22.45
CA GLU A 509 16.11 4.79 -22.66
C GLU A 509 16.63 4.13 -21.37
N LYS A 510 16.51 4.84 -20.23
CA LYS A 510 16.82 4.31 -18.89
C LYS A 510 15.89 3.14 -18.51
N TYR A 511 14.68 3.14 -19.06
CA TYR A 511 13.69 2.09 -18.85
C TYR A 511 13.88 0.95 -19.86
N THR A 512 14.13 1.21 -21.15
CA THR A 512 14.25 0.18 -22.19
C THR A 512 15.44 -0.74 -22.01
N ASP A 513 16.56 -0.32 -21.41
CA ASP A 513 17.66 -1.24 -21.11
C ASP A 513 17.34 -2.20 -19.95
N LYS A 514 16.40 -1.83 -19.07
CA LYS A 514 15.80 -2.73 -18.07
C LYS A 514 14.58 -3.50 -18.61
N ILE A 515 13.81 -2.90 -19.54
CA ILE A 515 12.50 -3.37 -20.04
C ILE A 515 12.59 -4.15 -21.36
N LYS A 516 13.71 -4.18 -22.09
CA LYS A 516 13.93 -5.13 -23.21
C LYS A 516 13.75 -6.60 -22.80
N LYS A 517 13.59 -6.90 -21.51
CA LYS A 517 13.18 -8.21 -20.97
C LYS A 517 11.71 -8.37 -20.58
N GLN A 518 10.88 -7.32 -20.57
CA GLN A 518 9.74 -7.24 -19.63
C GLN A 518 8.39 -6.77 -20.18
N GLU A 519 8.10 -6.94 -21.47
CA GLU A 519 6.72 -6.82 -21.97
C GLU A 519 6.30 -8.09 -22.70
N LYS A 520 5.74 -9.04 -21.95
CA LYS A 520 4.92 -10.09 -22.53
C LYS A 520 3.69 -10.24 -21.65
N GLU A 521 2.54 -9.87 -22.20
CA GLU A 521 1.21 -10.22 -21.69
C GLU A 521 1.23 -11.65 -21.14
N ILE A 522 0.89 -11.81 -19.85
CA ILE A 522 0.82 -13.14 -19.22
C ILE A 522 -0.61 -13.63 -19.32
N LEU A 523 -0.80 -14.79 -19.94
CA LEU A 523 -2.08 -15.48 -20.05
C LEU A 523 -1.95 -16.85 -19.39
N ILE A 524 -2.72 -17.08 -18.34
CA ILE A 524 -2.80 -18.38 -17.67
C ILE A 524 -4.24 -18.88 -17.78
N ALA A 525 -4.44 -19.92 -18.57
CA ALA A 525 -5.73 -20.61 -18.68
C ALA A 525 -5.70 -21.90 -17.87
N ILE A 526 -6.67 -22.06 -16.98
CA ILE A 526 -6.81 -23.21 -16.09
C ILE A 526 -8.21 -23.78 -16.32
N GLU A 527 -8.25 -24.94 -16.96
CA GLU A 527 -9.47 -25.73 -17.12
C GLU A 527 -9.59 -26.71 -15.96
N ASN A 528 -10.70 -26.64 -15.25
CA ASN A 528 -11.11 -27.67 -14.31
C ASN A 528 -12.06 -28.61 -15.04
N VAL A 529 -11.76 -29.90 -15.02
CA VAL A 529 -12.58 -30.95 -15.62
C VAL A 529 -13.22 -31.76 -14.52
N LYS A 530 -14.54 -31.88 -14.56
CA LYS A 530 -15.30 -32.72 -13.63
C LYS A 530 -15.03 -34.18 -13.95
N THR A 531 -14.20 -34.82 -13.15
CA THR A 531 -14.10 -36.28 -13.17
C THR A 531 -15.28 -36.82 -12.36
N GLY A 532 -16.20 -37.54 -13.01
CA GLY A 532 -17.26 -38.24 -12.29
C GLY A 532 -16.66 -39.15 -11.22
N ASP A 533 -17.33 -39.28 -10.07
CA ASP A 533 -16.97 -40.26 -9.05
C ASP A 533 -16.89 -41.62 -9.74
N GLY A 534 -15.66 -42.08 -9.96
CA GLY A 534 -15.42 -43.43 -10.40
C GLY A 534 -15.90 -44.32 -9.28
N ASN A 535 -16.95 -45.10 -9.54
CA ASN A 535 -17.21 -46.34 -8.84
C ASN A 535 -15.87 -47.08 -8.66
N GLU A 536 -15.42 -47.16 -7.41
CA GLU A 536 -14.59 -48.28 -6.98
C GLU A 536 -15.43 -49.54 -7.21
N ASN A 537 -15.14 -50.25 -8.30
CA ASN A 537 -15.51 -51.64 -8.51
C ASN A 537 -14.24 -52.44 -8.74
#